data_AF-A0A7Y0SFV1-F1
#
_entry.id   AF-A0A7Y0SFV1-F1
#
_cell.length_a   1.000
_cell.length_b   1.000
_cell.length_c   1.000
_cell.angle_alpha   90.00
_cell.angle_beta   90.00
_cell.angle_gamma   90.00
#
_symmetry.space_group_name_H-M   'P 1'
#
loop_
_entity.id
_entity.type
_entity.pdbx_description
1 polymer ?
#
loop_
_entity_poly.entity_id
_entity_poly.type
_entity_poly.pdbx_seq_one_letter_code
_entity_poly.pdbx_strand_id
1 'polypeptide(L)'
;YMPSGTAVANFNVATTDTWRDKQSGEQREHTEWHRIVLKGRLAEVAGEYLKKGSQVYLEGSNRTRKWTDSQQIERYTTEVHCVEM
;
A
#
# COMPACT_ATOMS: atom_id res chain seq x y z
N TYR A 1 -6.81 -15.09 -6.63
CA TYR A 1 -6.47 -16.41 -6.02
C TYR A 1 -5.22 -16.96 -6.67
N MET A 2 -4.30 -17.50 -5.89
CA MET A 2 -3.10 -18.21 -6.36
C MET A 2 -3.47 -19.62 -6.89
N PRO A 3 -2.61 -20.26 -7.70
CA PRO A 3 -2.82 -21.66 -8.12
C PRO A 3 -3.00 -22.64 -6.95
N SER A 4 -2.46 -22.29 -5.77
CA SER A 4 -2.65 -23.03 -4.51
C SER A 4 -4.03 -22.86 -3.86
N GLY A 5 -4.93 -22.07 -4.44
CA GLY A 5 -6.22 -21.72 -3.85
C GLY A 5 -6.17 -20.59 -2.82
N THR A 6 -4.98 -20.06 -2.50
CA THR A 6 -4.84 -18.98 -1.52
C THR A 6 -5.36 -17.64 -2.07
N ALA A 7 -6.25 -16.97 -1.34
CA ALA A 7 -6.70 -15.62 -1.68
C ALA A 7 -5.54 -14.60 -1.58
N VAL A 8 -5.53 -13.63 -2.48
CA VAL A 8 -4.54 -12.54 -2.51
C VAL A 8 -5.25 -11.27 -2.95
N ALA A 9 -5.04 -10.18 -2.22
CA ALA A 9 -5.59 -8.87 -2.52
C ALA A 9 -4.47 -7.83 -2.50
N ASN A 10 -4.50 -6.94 -3.50
CA ASN A 10 -3.53 -5.86 -3.65
C ASN A 10 -4.30 -4.55 -3.82
N PHE A 11 -3.99 -3.56 -3.01
CA PHE A 11 -4.57 -2.22 -3.09
C PHE A 11 -3.57 -1.16 -2.65
N ASN A 12 -3.87 0.10 -2.94
CA ASN A 12 -3.05 1.23 -2.53
C ASN A 12 -3.73 2.00 -1.42
N VAL A 13 -2.95 2.45 -0.44
CA VAL A 13 -3.40 3.32 0.65
C VAL A 13 -2.69 4.66 0.54
N ALA A 14 -3.47 5.72 0.57
CA ALA A 14 -2.97 7.08 0.66
C ALA A 14 -2.85 7.48 2.13
N THR A 15 -1.68 7.96 2.54
CA THR A 15 -1.48 8.61 3.84
C THR A 15 -1.10 10.06 3.60
N THR A 16 -1.87 10.98 4.17
CA THR A 16 -1.70 12.42 3.95
C THR A 16 -1.23 13.09 5.22
N ASP A 17 -0.08 13.75 5.15
CA ASP A 17 0.46 14.61 6.19
C ASP A 17 0.15 16.08 5.86
N THR A 18 -0.44 16.80 6.81
CA THR A 18 -0.77 18.22 6.68
C THR A 18 0.08 19.05 7.64
N TRP A 19 0.82 20.03 7.14
CA TRP A 19 1.62 20.94 7.98
C TRP A 19 1.50 22.39 7.52
N ARG A 20 1.79 23.32 8.42
CA ARG A 20 1.84 24.75 8.11
C ARG A 20 3.26 25.16 7.78
N ASP A 21 3.45 25.73 6.59
CA ASP A 21 4.74 26.26 6.18
C ASP A 21 5.11 27.47 7.06
N LYS A 22 6.32 27.47 7.63
CA LYS A 22 6.76 28.51 8.57
C LYS A 22 7.08 29.84 7.89
N GLN A 23 7.36 29.85 6.58
CA GLN A 23 7.71 31.06 5.83
C GLN A 23 6.46 31.69 5.19
N SER A 24 5.62 30.90 4.53
CA SER A 24 4.41 31.44 3.86
C SER A 24 3.16 31.46 4.76
N GLY A 25 3.15 30.67 5.85
CA GLY A 25 1.98 30.53 6.71
C GLY A 25 0.84 29.73 6.08
N GLU A 26 1.03 29.19 4.88
CA GLU A 26 0.05 28.37 4.15
C GLU A 26 0.01 26.94 4.68
N GLN A 27 -1.14 26.29 4.53
CA GLN A 27 -1.26 24.85 4.76
C GLN A 27 -0.75 24.09 3.53
N ARG A 28 0.12 23.11 3.77
CA ARG A 28 0.62 22.18 2.75
C ARG A 28 0.20 20.77 3.11
N GLU A 29 -0.08 19.99 2.07
CA GLU A 29 -0.43 18.58 2.18
C GLU A 29 0.57 17.75 1.37
N HIS A 30 0.98 16.61 1.91
CA HIS A 30 1.83 15.64 1.22
C HIS A 30 1.18 14.26 1.35
N THR A 31 0.92 13.62 0.21
CA THR A 31 0.23 12.32 0.17
C THR A 31 1.18 11.26 -0.37
N GLU A 32 1.47 10.27 0.47
CA GLU A 32 2.27 9.11 0.13
C GLU A 32 1.38 7.91 -0.18
N TRP A 33 1.74 7.16 -1.22
CA TRP A 33 0.99 5.99 -1.68
C TRP A 33 1.71 4.69 -1.34
N HIS A 34 1.07 3.89 -0.50
CA HIS A 34 1.59 2.63 0.00
C HIS A 34 0.95 1.47 -0.75
N ARG A 35 1.77 0.55 -1.28
CA ARG A 35 1.28 -0.66 -1.93
C ARG A 35 1.13 -1.78 -0.93
N ILE A 36 -0.10 -2.24 -0.71
CA ILE A 36 -0.44 -3.22 0.31
C ILE A 36 -0.71 -4.57 -0.34
N VAL A 37 -0.21 -5.64 0.28
CA VAL A 37 -0.43 -7.03 -0.14
C VAL A 37 -1.00 -7.82 1.03
N LEU A 38 -2.22 -8.33 0.87
CA LEU A 38 -2.88 -9.26 1.79
C LEU A 38 -2.93 -10.66 1.20
N LYS A 39 -2.90 -11.67 2.07
CA LYS A 39 -3.00 -13.09 1.69
C LYS A 39 -3.97 -13.84 2.60
N GLY A 40 -4.55 -14.92 2.08
CA GLY A 40 -5.47 -15.79 2.82
C GLY A 40 -6.69 -15.03 3.31
N ARG A 41 -7.09 -15.29 4.56
CA ARG A 41 -8.32 -14.74 5.17
C ARG A 41 -8.39 -13.21 5.13
N LEU A 42 -7.28 -12.50 5.33
CA LEU A 42 -7.28 -11.03 5.26
C LEU A 42 -7.61 -10.52 3.86
N ALA A 43 -7.18 -11.23 2.81
CA ALA A 43 -7.51 -10.88 1.44
C ALA A 43 -9.00 -11.07 1.13
N GLU A 44 -9.63 -12.09 1.72
CA GLU A 44 -11.06 -12.35 1.60
C GLU A 44 -11.87 -11.25 2.29
N VAL A 45 -11.52 -10.92 3.54
CA VAL A 45 -12.14 -9.82 4.30
C VAL A 45 -11.98 -8.50 3.55
N ALA A 46 -10.78 -8.21 3.04
CA ALA A 46 -10.58 -7.00 2.26
C ALA A 46 -11.44 -6.95 1.00
N GLY A 47 -11.58 -8.07 0.29
CA GLY A 47 -12.43 -8.15 -0.91
C GLY A 47 -13.92 -8.01 -0.62
N GLU A 48 -14.39 -8.46 0.54
CA GLU A 48 -15.79 -8.40 0.94
C GLU A 48 -16.20 -7.04 1.50
N TYR A 49 -15.33 -6.42 2.31
CA TYR A 49 -15.69 -5.24 3.10
C TYR A 49 -15.05 -3.93 2.61
N LEU A 50 -13.86 -3.96 1.99
CA LEU A 50 -13.19 -2.72 1.59
C LEU A 50 -13.66 -2.21 0.23
N LYS A 51 -13.93 -0.90 0.20
CA LYS A 51 -14.25 -0.13 -1.00
C LYS A 51 -13.31 1.07 -1.13
N LYS A 52 -13.28 1.69 -2.31
CA LYS A 52 -12.52 2.93 -2.53
C LYS A 52 -12.91 3.98 -1.48
N GLY A 53 -11.92 4.55 -0.80
CA GLY A 53 -12.12 5.56 0.26
C GLY A 53 -12.33 4.97 1.66
N SER A 54 -12.33 3.65 1.82
CA SER A 54 -12.38 3.03 3.15
C SER A 54 -11.12 3.36 3.93
N GLN A 55 -11.28 3.85 5.15
CA GLN A 55 -10.17 4.03 6.08
C GLN A 55 -9.81 2.69 6.71
N VAL A 56 -8.54 2.37 6.75
CA VAL A 56 -8.03 1.09 7.24
C VAL A 56 -6.84 1.30 8.15
N TYR A 57 -6.70 0.42 9.14
CA TYR A 57 -5.45 0.19 9.86
C TYR A 57 -4.75 -1.02 9.24
N LEU A 58 -3.42 -0.98 9.15
CA LEU A 58 -2.63 -2.05 8.56
C LEU A 58 -1.31 -2.16 9.30
N GLU A 59 -0.97 -3.36 9.75
CA GLU A 59 0.36 -3.68 10.29
C GLU A 59 1.02 -4.77 9.45
N GLY A 60 2.32 -4.62 9.18
CA GLY A 60 3.03 -5.52 8.28
C GLY A 60 4.53 -5.29 8.20
N SER A 61 5.15 -6.06 7.31
CA SER A 61 6.58 -5.93 6.99
C SER A 61 6.78 -5.29 5.62
N ASN A 62 7.74 -4.37 5.51
CA ASN A 62 8.19 -3.85 4.23
C ASN A 62 8.99 -4.91 3.47
N ARG A 63 8.65 -5.15 2.21
CA ARG A 63 9.42 -5.98 1.30
C ARG A 63 9.75 -5.19 0.05
N THR A 64 11.04 -4.99 -0.18
CA THR A 64 11.53 -4.34 -1.38
C THR A 64 12.06 -5.37 -2.34
N ARG A 65 11.55 -5.37 -3.58
CA ARG A 65 12.05 -6.22 -4.66
C ARG A 65 12.73 -5.36 -5.72
N LYS A 66 13.85 -5.86 -6.21
CA LYS A 66 14.56 -5.33 -7.38
C LYS A 66 14.03 -6.01 -8.63
N TRP A 67 13.78 -5.23 -9.68
CA TRP A 67 13.40 -5.75 -11.00
C TRP A 67 13.95 -4.84 -12.08
N THR A 68 14.16 -5.39 -13.27
CA THR A 68 14.66 -4.66 -14.43
C THR A 68 13.49 -4.33 -15.34
N ASP A 69 13.34 -3.06 -15.71
CA ASP A 69 12.29 -2.64 -16.62
C ASP A 69 12.61 -2.97 -18.10
N SER A 70 11.66 -2.72 -19.00
CA SER A 70 11.83 -2.98 -20.44
C SER A 70 12.96 -2.16 -21.08
N GLN A 71 13.43 -1.10 -20.42
CA GLN A 71 14.54 -0.25 -20.87
C GLN A 71 15.87 -0.68 -20.24
N GLN A 72 15.92 -1.86 -19.59
CA GLN A 72 17.08 -2.37 -18.87
C GLN A 72 17.50 -1.51 -17.66
N ILE A 73 16.60 -0.67 -17.13
CA ILE A 73 16.87 0.14 -15.94
C ILE A 73 16.48 -0.65 -14.70
N GLU A 74 17.35 -0.64 -13.69
CA GLU A 74 17.08 -1.25 -12.40
C GLU A 74 16.06 -0.41 -11.60
N ARG A 75 14.98 -1.05 -11.17
CA ARG A 75 13.91 -0.45 -10.37
C ARG A 75 13.74 -1.19 -9.06
N TYR A 76 13.31 -0.45 -8.05
CA TYR A 76 12.96 -0.97 -6.74
C TYR A 76 11.47 -0.72 -6.50
N THR A 77 10.79 -1.72 -5.95
CA THR A 77 9.40 -1.58 -5.53
C THR A 77 9.28 -2.10 -4.12
N THR A 78 8.81 -1.24 -3.22
CA THR A 78 8.54 -1.58 -1.84
C THR A 78 7.04 -1.85 -1.68
N GLU A 79 6.72 -3.00 -1.10
CA GLU A 79 5.35 -3.45 -0.83
C GLU A 79 5.23 -3.74 0.66
N VAL A 80 4.10 -3.39 1.26
CA VAL A 80 3.79 -3.74 2.65
C VAL A 80 3.05 -5.06 2.66
N HIS A 81 3.71 -6.10 3.17
CA HIS A 81 3.08 -7.40 3.40
C HIS A 81 2.39 -7.36 4.75
N CYS A 82 1.08 -7.21 4.69
CA CYS A 82 0.25 -6.95 5.86
C CYS A 82 -0.11 -8.27 6.57
N VAL A 83 0.00 -8.26 7.89
CA VAL A 83 -0.26 -9.38 8.80
C VAL A 83 -1.47 -9.13 9.70
N GLU A 84 -1.89 -7.87 9.86
CA GLU A 84 -3.06 -7.47 10.65
C GLU A 84 -3.76 -6.26 10.03
N MET A 85 -5.10 -6.26 10.04
CA MET A 85 -5.97 -5.25 9.41
C MET A 85 -7.22 -5.01 10.25
#